data_AF-A0A6S7KS34-F1
#
_entry.id   AF-A0A6S7KS34-F1
#
_cell.length_a   1.000
_cell.length_b   1.000
_cell.length_c   1.000
_cell.angle_alpha   90.00
_cell.angle_beta   90.00
_cell.angle_gamma   90.00
#
_symmetry.space_group_name_H-M   'P 1'
#
loop_
_entity.id
_entity.type
_entity.pdbx_description
1 polymer ?
#
loop_
_entity_poly.entity_id
_entity_poly.type
_entity_poly.pdbx_seq_one_letter_code
_entity_poly.pdbx_strand_id
1 'polypeptide(L)'
;MRQLLTDLNANIDEPMTIYDDNQSAIAMSKNPQFHGRSKHIDIKYHFVRDQVEKKTLTVLYCPTGSMLADLFTKGIPKEQFKKLRELTGVAIKPK
;
A
#
# COMPACT_ATOMS: atom_id res chain seq x y z
N MET A 1 -2.67 6.40 -10.45
CA MET A 1 -2.10 5.08 -10.80
C MET A 1 -2.97 4.37 -11.85
N ARG A 2 -4.23 4.00 -11.55
CA ARG A 2 -5.13 3.37 -12.55
C ARG A 2 -5.29 4.20 -13.83
N GLN A 3 -5.56 5.50 -13.70
CA GLN A 3 -5.66 6.40 -14.87
C GLN A 3 -4.36 6.40 -15.71
N LEU A 4 -3.20 6.55 -15.06
CA LEU A 4 -1.91 6.52 -15.75
C LEU A 4 -1.71 5.20 -16.51
N LEU A 5 -2.10 4.07 -15.94
CA LEU A 5 -1.99 2.77 -16.61
C LEU A 5 -2.95 2.67 -17.80
N THR A 6 -4.17 3.18 -17.65
CA THR A 6 -5.12 3.32 -18.77
C THR A 6 -4.54 4.20 -19.89
N ASP A 7 -3.92 5.33 -19.54
CA ASP A 7 -3.27 6.24 -20.50
C ASP A 7 -2.08 5.57 -21.21
N LEU A 8 -1.43 4.60 -20.55
CA LEU A 8 -0.37 3.75 -21.10
C LEU A 8 -0.90 2.49 -21.79
N ASN A 9 -2.20 2.43 -22.12
CA ASN A 9 -2.88 1.30 -22.75
C ASN A 9 -2.84 -0.01 -21.94
N ALA A 10 -2.54 0.05 -20.64
CA ALA A 10 -2.65 -1.06 -19.70
C ALA A 10 -4.01 -1.00 -18.99
N ASN A 11 -5.04 -1.55 -19.65
CA ASN A 11 -6.36 -1.70 -19.05
C ASN A 11 -6.29 -2.67 -17.87
N ILE A 12 -6.71 -2.19 -16.70
CA ILE A 12 -6.91 -3.02 -15.52
C ILE A 12 -8.41 -3.18 -15.36
N ASP A 13 -8.89 -4.41 -15.50
CA ASP A 13 -10.30 -4.73 -15.24
C ASP A 13 -10.51 -5.16 -13.78
N GLU A 14 -9.50 -5.79 -13.18
CA GLU A 14 -9.53 -6.26 -11.79
C GLU A 14 -9.34 -5.14 -10.75
N PRO A 15 -9.75 -5.36 -9.49
CA PRO A 15 -9.42 -4.46 -8.38
C PRO A 15 -7.90 -4.35 -8.19
N MET A 16 -7.39 -3.13 -7.97
CA MET A 16 -5.97 -2.94 -7.68
C MET A 16 -5.65 -3.36 -6.24
N THR A 17 -4.69 -4.26 -6.06
CA THR A 17 -4.26 -4.69 -4.73
C THR A 17 -3.27 -3.70 -4.13
N ILE A 18 -3.55 -3.22 -2.92
CA ILE A 18 -2.64 -2.47 -2.07
C ILE A 18 -2.26 -3.34 -0.88
N TYR A 19 -0.98 -3.37 -0.55
CA TYR A 19 -0.46 -4.04 0.62
C TYR A 19 -0.27 -3.04 1.77
N ASP A 20 -0.60 -3.44 2.98
CA ASP A 20 -0.43 -2.65 4.20
C ASP A 20 0.00 -3.57 5.35
N ASP A 21 0.88 -3.10 6.24
CA ASP A 21 1.30 -3.84 7.43
C ASP A 21 0.48 -3.47 8.68
N ASN A 22 -0.31 -2.39 8.60
CA ASN A 22 -1.15 -1.93 9.68
C ASN A 22 -2.54 -2.57 9.62
N GLN A 23 -2.74 -3.63 10.40
CA GLN A 23 -4.03 -4.33 10.49
C GLN A 23 -5.20 -3.41 10.90
N SER A 24 -4.95 -2.37 11.72
CA SER A 24 -5.98 -1.41 12.07
C SER A 24 -6.41 -0.58 10.87
N ALA A 25 -5.47 -0.13 10.03
CA ALA A 25 -5.78 0.60 8.79
C ALA A 25 -6.59 -0.28 7.80
N ILE A 26 -6.23 -1.57 7.68
CA ILE A 26 -6.96 -2.54 6.85
C ILE A 26 -8.38 -2.79 7.39
N ALA A 27 -8.53 -2.88 8.72
CA ALA A 27 -9.84 -3.04 9.34
C ALA A 27 -10.70 -1.80 9.10
N MET A 28 -10.12 -0.60 9.23
CA MET A 28 -10.80 0.67 8.98
C MET A 28 -11.23 0.84 7.51
N SER A 29 -10.46 0.31 6.55
CA SER A 29 -10.86 0.35 5.15
C SER A 29 -12.04 -0.58 4.82
N LYS A 30 -12.37 -1.54 5.71
CA LYS A 30 -13.43 -2.54 5.52
C LYS A 30 -14.66 -2.32 6.39
N ASN A 31 -14.49 -1.78 7.61
CA ASN A 31 -15.56 -1.63 8.59
C ASN A 31 -15.59 -0.22 9.22
N PRO A 32 -16.74 0.45 9.28
CA PRO A 32 -16.89 1.82 9.79
C PRO A 32 -16.85 1.93 11.33
N GLN A 33 -16.65 0.84 12.07
CA GLN A 33 -16.85 0.84 13.53
C GLN A 33 -15.81 1.67 14.31
N PHE A 34 -14.69 2.07 13.70
CA PHE A 34 -13.67 2.88 14.36
C PHE A 34 -13.91 4.38 14.14
N HIS A 35 -14.45 5.03 15.18
CA HIS A 35 -14.72 6.47 15.22
C HIS A 35 -13.46 7.20 15.74
N GLY A 36 -12.47 7.43 14.86
CA GLY A 36 -11.27 8.20 15.17
C GLY A 36 -11.51 9.70 15.04
N ARG A 37 -11.07 10.53 16.00
CA ARG A 37 -11.31 11.99 16.05
C ARG A 37 -10.28 12.83 15.26
N SER A 38 -9.83 12.39 14.08
CA SER A 38 -8.78 13.13 13.34
C SER A 38 -9.12 13.30 11.86
N LYS A 39 -9.48 14.52 11.45
CA LYS A 39 -9.97 14.85 10.09
C LYS A 39 -9.08 14.33 8.95
N HIS A 40 -7.75 14.42 9.08
CA HIS A 40 -6.82 13.97 8.03
C HIS A 40 -6.83 12.45 7.83
N ILE A 41 -7.11 11.73 8.90
CA ILE A 41 -7.22 10.29 8.94
C ILE A 41 -8.58 9.88 8.33
N ASP A 42 -9.65 10.57 8.71
CA ASP A 42 -11.01 10.31 8.21
C ASP A 42 -11.11 10.47 6.68
N ILE A 43 -10.59 11.56 6.12
CA ILE A 43 -10.67 11.82 4.66
C ILE A 43 -9.98 10.70 3.86
N LYS A 44 -8.78 10.28 4.27
CA LYS A 44 -8.04 9.23 3.57
C LYS A 44 -8.73 7.88 3.70
N TYR A 45 -9.29 7.55 4.88
CA TYR A 45 -10.01 6.31 5.06
C TYR A 45 -11.33 6.27 4.31
N HIS A 46 -12.10 7.36 4.30
CA HIS A 46 -13.31 7.45 3.48
C HIS A 46 -12.99 7.18 2.01
N PHE A 47 -11.94 7.81 1.47
CA PHE A 47 -11.53 7.55 0.11
C PHE A 47 -11.17 6.07 -0.14
N VAL A 48 -10.29 5.48 0.67
CA VAL A 48 -9.87 4.08 0.47
C VAL A 48 -11.05 3.13 0.62
N ARG A 49 -11.92 3.33 1.60
CA ARG A 49 -13.12 2.54 1.82
C ARG A 49 -14.07 2.64 0.64
N ASP A 50 -14.38 3.83 0.15
CA ASP A 50 -15.27 4.03 -0.99
C ASP A 50 -14.74 3.30 -2.23
N GLN A 51 -13.40 3.26 -2.42
CA GLN A 51 -12.78 2.52 -3.52
C GLN A 51 -12.83 0.99 -3.33
N VAL A 52 -12.73 0.51 -2.08
CA VAL A 52 -12.91 -0.92 -1.73
C VAL A 52 -14.37 -1.35 -1.93
N GLU A 53 -15.34 -0.54 -1.50
CA GLU A 53 -16.77 -0.79 -1.70
C GLU A 53 -17.14 -0.83 -3.19
N LYS A 54 -16.54 0.05 -4.00
CA LYS A 54 -16.68 0.05 -5.47
C LYS A 54 -15.93 -1.11 -6.15
N LYS A 55 -15.25 -1.99 -5.40
CA LYS A 55 -14.41 -3.08 -5.92
C LYS A 55 -13.34 -2.62 -6.90
N THR A 56 -12.88 -1.38 -6.77
CA THR A 56 -11.77 -0.85 -7.58
C THR A 56 -10.40 -1.09 -6.94
N LEU A 57 -10.41 -1.41 -5.64
CA LEU A 57 -9.23 -1.55 -4.80
C LEU A 57 -9.45 -2.68 -3.80
N THR A 58 -8.41 -3.45 -3.52
CA THR A 58 -8.38 -4.47 -2.47
C THR A 58 -7.21 -4.19 -1.54
N VAL A 59 -7.42 -4.17 -0.22
CA VAL A 59 -6.34 -4.01 0.75
C VAL A 59 -6.03 -5.35 1.40
N LEU A 60 -4.77 -5.79 1.26
CA LEU A 60 -4.25 -7.04 1.83
C LEU A 60 -3.14 -6.77 2.83
N TYR A 61 -3.07 -7.63 3.84
CA TYR A 61 -2.01 -7.57 4.83
C TYR A 61 -0.67 -8.03 4.24
N CYS A 62 0.40 -7.29 4.55
CA CYS A 62 1.78 -7.65 4.28
C CYS A 62 2.59 -7.49 5.58
N PRO A 63 3.36 -8.50 6.01
CA PRO A 63 4.24 -8.33 7.16
C PRO A 63 5.27 -7.21 6.96
N THR A 64 5.55 -6.41 7.99
CA THR A 64 6.54 -5.31 7.98
C THR A 64 7.90 -5.74 7.43
N GLY A 65 8.35 -6.97 7.73
CA GLY A 65 9.61 -7.52 7.22
C GLY A 65 9.66 -7.78 5.70
N SER A 66 8.53 -7.62 5.02
CA SER A 66 8.34 -7.77 3.56
C SER A 66 7.69 -6.54 2.93
N MET A 67 7.39 -5.48 3.72
CA MET A 67 6.72 -4.29 3.24
C MET A 67 7.70 -3.38 2.49
N LEU A 68 7.74 -3.48 1.17
CA LEU A 68 8.68 -2.71 0.35
C LEU A 68 8.56 -1.20 0.50
N ALA A 69 7.37 -0.68 0.85
CA ALA A 69 7.19 0.74 1.11
C ALA A 69 8.03 1.25 2.29
N ASP A 70 8.37 0.38 3.25
CA ASP A 70 9.21 0.76 4.38
C ASP A 70 10.62 1.15 3.94
N LEU A 71 11.12 0.57 2.84
CA LEU A 71 12.39 0.95 2.23
C LEU A 71 12.44 2.44 1.85
N PHE A 72 11.30 3.00 1.47
CA PHE A 72 11.18 4.37 0.97
C PHE A 72 10.65 5.36 2.01
N THR A 73 10.07 4.89 3.11
CA THR A 73 9.37 5.73 4.08
C THR A 73 9.99 5.71 5.48
N LYS A 74 10.83 4.72 5.82
CA LYS A 74 11.40 4.52 7.16
C LYS A 74 12.92 4.40 7.13
N GLY A 75 13.56 4.81 8.24
CA GLY A 75 14.95 4.47 8.52
C GLY A 75 15.05 3.06 9.12
N ILE A 76 15.22 2.04 8.27
CA ILE A 76 15.26 0.62 8.69
C ILE A 76 16.70 0.11 8.91
N PRO A 77 16.90 -0.94 9.74
CA PRO A 77 18.21 -1.54 9.95
C PRO A 77 18.86 -2.03 8.65
N LYS A 78 20.20 -2.00 8.59
CA LYS A 78 21.00 -2.37 7.40
C LYS A 78 20.60 -3.71 6.79
N GLU A 79 20.36 -4.73 7.61
CA GLU A 79 20.00 -6.07 7.10
C GLU A 79 18.59 -6.10 6.50
N GLN A 80 17.62 -5.40 7.11
CA GLN A 80 16.29 -5.25 6.55
C GLN A 80 16.32 -4.41 5.26
N PHE A 81 17.14 -3.36 5.22
CA PHE A 81 17.35 -2.56 4.02
C PHE A 81 17.90 -3.40 2.86
N LYS A 82 18.94 -4.21 3.09
CA LYS A 82 19.51 -5.10 2.06
C LYS A 82 18.44 -6.05 1.53
N LYS A 83 17.72 -6.73 2.43
CA LYS A 83 16.66 -7.68 2.09
C LYS A 83 15.56 -7.02 1.24
N LEU A 84 15.04 -5.86 1.67
CA LEU A 84 13.98 -5.17 0.92
C LEU A 84 14.48 -4.60 -0.41
N ARG A 85 15.74 -4.14 -0.48
CA ARG A 85 16.33 -3.65 -1.73
C ARG A 85 16.53 -4.75 -2.76
N GLU A 86 16.89 -5.96 -2.34
CA GLU A 86 17.03 -7.10 -3.28
C GLU A 86 15.71 -7.40 -4.01
N LEU A 87 14.58 -7.12 -3.37
CA LEU A 87 13.24 -7.33 -3.94
C LEU A 87 12.82 -6.23 -4.94
N THR A 88 13.49 -5.08 -4.99
CA THR A 88 13.10 -3.97 -5.89
C THR A 88 13.69 -4.09 -7.30
N GLY A 89 14.48 -5.13 -7.58
CA GLY A 89 15.16 -5.33 -8.87
C GLY A 89 16.27 -4.30 -9.14
N VAL A 90 16.55 -3.40 -8.19
CA VAL A 90 17.62 -2.41 -8.30
C VAL A 90 18.95 -3.09 -7.99
N ALA A 91 19.64 -3.53 -9.05
CA ALA A 91 20.98 -4.12 -8.94
C ALA A 91 22.01 -3.06 -8.51
N ILE A 92 22.91 -3.44 -7.60
CA ILE A 92 24.12 -2.67 -7.35
C ILE A 92 25.04 -2.90 -8.54
N LYS A 93 25.47 -1.84 -9.22
CA LYS A 93 26.59 -1.94 -10.15
C LYS A 93 27.81 -2.43 -9.37
N PRO A 94 28.43 -3.58 -9.71
CA PRO A 94 29.70 -3.94 -9.11
C PRO A 94 30.70 -2.81 -9.36
N LYS A 95 31.51 -2.51 -8.35
CA LYS A 95 32.60 -1.54 -8.46
C LYS A 95 33.64 -2.01 -9.48
#